data_AF-A0A543HWH8-F1
#
_entry.id   AF-A0A543HWH8-F1
#
_cell.length_a   1.000
_cell.length_b   1.000
_cell.length_c   1.000
_cell.angle_alpha   90.00
_cell.angle_beta   90.00
_cell.angle_gamma   90.00
#
_symmetry.space_group_name_H-M   'P 1'
#
loop_
_entity.id
_entity.type
_entity.pdbx_description
1 polymer ?
#
loop_
_entity_poly.entity_id
_entity_poly.type
_entity_poly.pdbx_seq_one_letter_code
_entity_poly.pdbx_strand_id
1 'polypeptide(L)'
;MTRLTNRQATSDTITHRPPTRLLPPELATLVAELEAIDGKAGAAATQRGNLIRDWSSLLVEAQRADARAAAVAAREGTTTVATPHADALGKRLAQAKADEAALTTARHDVINDLQAARDALDRRASAKRATTAADALAKAARALTAALDEAAEATAMHDWITGGSYDPSTILDARALSPEIASSSYTPIPINAHRLIDAVAHLTAQESAHA
;
A
#
# COMPACT_ATOMS: atom_id res chain seq x y z
N MET A 1 -37.71 -9.41 -8.32
CA MET A 1 -36.88 -9.57 -7.10
C MET A 1 -35.42 -9.62 -7.50
N THR A 2 -34.78 -8.45 -7.61
CA THR A 2 -33.40 -8.33 -8.08
C THR A 2 -32.48 -8.37 -6.85
N ARG A 3 -31.70 -9.44 -6.72
CA ARG A 3 -30.71 -9.60 -5.63
C ARG A 3 -29.63 -8.54 -5.79
N LEU A 4 -29.65 -7.53 -4.93
CA LEU A 4 -28.49 -6.70 -4.62
C LEU A 4 -27.39 -7.63 -4.09
N THR A 5 -26.45 -7.98 -4.95
CA THR A 5 -25.22 -8.66 -4.52
C THR A 5 -24.40 -7.62 -3.77
N ASN A 6 -24.52 -7.71 -2.45
CA ASN A 6 -23.71 -7.01 -1.47
C ASN A 6 -22.26 -7.48 -1.64
N ARG A 7 -21.54 -6.89 -2.59
CA ARG A 7 -20.15 -7.20 -2.85
C ARG A 7 -19.35 -6.56 -1.71
N GLN A 8 -18.92 -7.41 -0.78
CA GLN A 8 -17.86 -7.12 0.18
C GLN A 8 -16.65 -6.56 -0.59
N ALA A 9 -16.57 -5.23 -0.70
CA ALA A 9 -15.48 -4.50 -1.33
C ALA A 9 -14.82 -3.57 -0.30
N THR A 10 -14.63 -4.07 0.93
CA THR A 10 -14.26 -3.21 2.06
C THR A 10 -12.93 -3.56 2.75
N SER A 11 -12.16 -4.57 2.32
CA SER A 11 -10.81 -4.76 2.90
C SER A 11 -9.75 -5.38 1.99
N ASP A 12 -10.13 -6.15 0.96
CA ASP A 12 -9.12 -6.86 0.14
C ASP A 12 -8.36 -5.98 -0.87
N THR A 13 -8.86 -4.78 -1.20
CA THR A 13 -8.28 -3.94 -2.26
C THR A 13 -7.01 -3.19 -1.86
N ILE A 14 -6.70 -3.03 -0.57
CA ILE A 14 -5.54 -2.23 -0.12
C ILE A 14 -4.29 -3.10 0.10
N THR A 15 -4.46 -4.36 0.53
CA THR A 15 -3.34 -5.25 0.90
C THR A 15 -2.47 -5.67 -0.29
N HIS A 16 -3.00 -5.61 -1.52
CA HIS A 16 -2.30 -6.05 -2.74
C HIS A 16 -2.13 -4.95 -3.79
N ARG A 17 -2.04 -3.68 -3.36
CA ARG A 17 -1.87 -2.58 -4.33
C ARG A 17 -0.43 -2.50 -4.87
N PRO A 18 -0.25 -2.10 -6.15
CA PRO A 18 1.06 -1.73 -6.66
C PRO A 18 1.65 -0.55 -5.86
N PRO A 19 2.97 -0.47 -5.70
CA PRO A 19 3.64 0.72 -5.20
C PRO A 19 3.19 1.97 -5.96
N THR A 20 3.00 3.10 -5.27
CA THR A 20 2.55 4.37 -5.87
C THR A 20 3.44 4.83 -7.03
N ARG A 21 4.74 4.56 -6.98
CA ARG A 21 5.68 4.84 -8.08
C ARG A 21 5.38 4.10 -9.40
N LEU A 22 4.58 3.03 -9.35
CA LEU A 22 4.15 2.26 -10.52
C LEU A 22 2.75 2.66 -10.99
N LEU A 23 2.03 3.47 -10.21
CA LEU A 23 0.71 3.95 -10.59
C LEU A 23 0.85 5.16 -11.54
N PRO A 24 0.05 5.21 -12.61
CA PRO A 24 -0.19 6.44 -13.35
C PRO A 24 -0.63 7.58 -12.42
N PRO A 25 -0.28 8.85 -12.70
CA PRO A 25 -0.53 9.98 -11.79
C PRO A 25 -1.99 10.12 -11.33
N GLU A 26 -2.93 9.88 -12.24
CA GLU A 26 -4.37 9.94 -11.97
C GLU A 26 -4.81 8.86 -10.97
N LEU A 27 -4.37 7.60 -11.16
CA LEU A 27 -4.62 6.52 -10.20
C LEU A 27 -3.92 6.77 -8.86
N ALA A 28 -2.70 7.32 -8.87
CA ALA A 28 -1.98 7.64 -7.64
C ALA A 28 -2.73 8.68 -6.80
N THR A 29 -3.31 9.69 -7.46
CA THR A 29 -4.10 10.75 -6.82
C THR A 29 -5.38 10.19 -6.18
N LEU A 30 -6.16 9.41 -6.95
CA LEU A 30 -7.40 8.80 -6.45
C LEU A 30 -7.15 7.79 -5.31
N VAL A 31 -6.02 7.07 -5.35
CA VAL A 31 -5.62 6.18 -4.24
C VAL A 31 -5.31 6.98 -2.98
N ALA A 32 -4.56 8.08 -3.09
CA ALA A 32 -4.25 8.93 -1.94
C ALA A 32 -5.51 9.60 -1.36
N GLU A 33 -6.44 10.00 -2.23
CA GLU A 33 -7.74 10.54 -1.81
C GLU A 33 -8.57 9.50 -1.05
N LEU A 34 -8.63 8.26 -1.56
CA LEU A 34 -9.32 7.15 -0.89
C LEU A 34 -8.74 6.87 0.50
N GLU A 35 -7.40 6.85 0.64
CA GLU A 35 -6.74 6.68 1.95
C GLU A 35 -7.10 7.80 2.93
N ALA A 36 -7.12 9.04 2.46
CA ALA A 36 -7.49 10.19 3.27
C ALA A 36 -8.96 10.11 3.73
N ILE A 37 -9.86 9.67 2.85
CA ILE A 37 -11.28 9.46 3.18
C ILE A 37 -11.43 8.31 4.18
N ASP A 38 -10.76 7.18 3.99
CA ASP A 38 -10.82 6.03 4.91
C ASP A 38 -10.34 6.43 6.31
N GLY A 39 -9.25 7.20 6.40
CA GLY A 39 -8.75 7.73 7.67
C GLY A 39 -9.77 8.65 8.37
N LYS A 40 -10.40 9.56 7.61
CA LYS A 40 -11.46 10.45 8.14
C LYS A 40 -12.71 9.68 8.54
N ALA A 41 -13.12 8.68 7.75
CA ALA A 41 -14.29 7.85 8.01
C ALA A 41 -14.11 7.04 9.30
N GLY A 42 -12.92 6.44 9.51
CA GLY A 42 -12.60 5.75 10.76
C GLY A 42 -12.64 6.66 11.98
N ALA A 43 -12.13 7.90 11.86
CA ALA A 43 -12.21 8.90 12.92
C ALA A 43 -13.66 9.32 13.22
N ALA A 44 -14.47 9.58 12.19
CA ALA A 44 -15.87 9.96 12.33
C ALA A 44 -16.71 8.84 12.96
N ALA A 45 -16.51 7.59 12.55
CA ALA A 45 -17.16 6.42 13.13
C ALA A 45 -16.79 6.24 14.61
N THR A 46 -15.52 6.44 14.95
CA THR A 46 -15.04 6.40 16.34
C THR A 46 -15.67 7.50 17.18
N GLN A 47 -15.71 8.73 16.66
CA GLN A 47 -16.34 9.87 17.34
C GLN A 47 -17.83 9.63 17.59
N ARG A 48 -18.57 9.14 16.59
CA ARG A 48 -19.98 8.77 16.75
C ARG A 48 -20.15 7.64 17.76
N GLY A 49 -19.31 6.61 17.68
CA GLY A 49 -19.33 5.48 18.61
C GLY A 49 -19.15 5.93 20.07
N ASN A 50 -18.19 6.82 20.32
CA ASN A 50 -17.96 7.41 21.64
C ASN A 50 -19.18 8.23 22.11
N LEU A 51 -19.76 9.08 21.24
CA LEU A 51 -20.95 9.87 21.58
C LEU A 51 -22.15 8.99 21.96
N ILE A 52 -22.35 7.87 21.25
CA ILE A 52 -23.44 6.93 21.55
C ILE A 52 -23.17 6.18 22.85
N ARG A 53 -21.95 5.69 23.05
CA ARG A 53 -21.56 4.96 24.27
C ARG A 53 -21.76 5.83 25.51
N ASP A 54 -21.36 7.09 25.43
CA ASP A 54 -21.32 8.00 26.58
C ASP A 54 -22.60 8.85 26.68
N TRP A 55 -23.60 8.59 25.82
CA TRP A 55 -24.79 9.42 25.62
C TRP A 55 -25.57 9.70 26.90
N SER A 56 -25.84 8.67 27.69
CA SER A 56 -26.64 8.79 28.92
C SER A 56 -25.96 9.70 29.94
N SER A 57 -24.65 9.54 30.13
CA SER A 57 -23.86 10.39 31.04
C SER A 57 -23.84 11.83 30.56
N LEU A 58 -23.53 12.05 29.28
CA LEU A 58 -23.47 13.38 28.67
C LEU A 58 -24.83 14.09 28.72
N LEU A 59 -25.93 13.36 28.52
CA LEU A 59 -27.27 13.93 28.59
C LEU A 59 -27.62 14.35 30.02
N VAL A 60 -27.28 13.55 31.03
CA VAL A 60 -27.48 13.92 32.44
C VAL A 60 -26.67 15.17 32.80
N GLU A 61 -25.42 15.27 32.34
CA GLU A 61 -24.59 16.47 32.55
C GLU A 61 -25.18 17.71 31.88
N ALA A 62 -25.64 17.58 30.63
CA ALA A 62 -26.29 18.65 29.90
C ALA A 62 -27.58 19.12 30.59
N GLN A 63 -28.43 18.19 31.00
CA GLN A 63 -29.67 18.49 31.74
C GLN A 63 -29.38 19.14 33.10
N ARG A 64 -28.32 18.73 33.79
CA ARG A 64 -27.89 19.38 35.05
C ARG A 64 -27.43 20.82 34.82
N ALA A 65 -26.73 21.09 33.72
CA ALA A 65 -26.34 22.45 33.35
C ALA A 65 -27.57 23.33 33.04
N ASP A 66 -28.49 22.81 32.22
CA ASP A 66 -29.76 23.48 31.90
C ASP A 66 -30.59 23.74 33.17
N ALA A 67 -30.72 22.77 34.06
CA ALA A 67 -31.44 22.91 35.32
C ALA A 67 -30.82 23.96 36.26
N ARG A 68 -29.48 24.05 36.30
CA ARG A 68 -28.79 25.10 37.07
C ARG A 68 -29.10 26.49 36.51
N ALA A 69 -29.09 26.65 35.19
CA ALA A 69 -29.45 27.91 34.53
C ALA A 69 -30.92 28.28 34.80
N ALA A 70 -31.84 27.32 34.68
CA ALA A 70 -33.25 27.51 34.98
C ALA A 70 -33.48 27.91 36.45
N ALA A 71 -32.73 27.32 37.40
CA ALA A 71 -32.82 27.70 38.81
C ALA A 71 -32.33 29.12 39.10
N VAL A 72 -31.38 29.66 38.32
CA VAL A 72 -30.97 31.07 38.41
C VAL A 72 -32.06 31.97 37.86
N ALA A 73 -32.55 31.69 36.65
CA ALA A 73 -33.64 32.45 36.02
C ALA A 73 -34.90 32.51 36.90
N ALA A 74 -35.28 31.38 37.52
CA ALA A 74 -36.42 31.31 38.42
C ALA A 74 -36.27 32.24 39.65
N ARG A 75 -35.06 32.39 40.20
CA ARG A 75 -34.78 33.32 41.31
C ARG A 75 -34.86 34.79 40.86
N GLU A 76 -34.57 35.06 39.59
CA GLU A 76 -34.68 36.37 38.95
C GLU A 76 -36.11 36.67 38.45
N GLY A 77 -37.08 35.78 38.71
CA GLY A 77 -38.48 35.96 38.33
C GLY A 77 -38.81 35.64 36.87
N THR A 78 -37.88 35.04 36.11
CA THR A 78 -38.13 34.55 34.75
C THR A 78 -38.54 33.09 34.76
N THR A 79 -39.59 32.75 34.00
CA THR A 79 -40.20 31.40 33.98
C THR A 79 -39.85 30.56 32.75
N THR A 80 -39.00 31.07 31.86
CA THR A 80 -38.60 30.35 30.64
C THR A 80 -37.60 29.25 30.97
N VAL A 81 -37.98 28.00 30.71
CA VAL A 81 -37.07 26.84 30.81
C VAL A 81 -36.42 26.64 29.44
N ALA A 82 -35.13 26.94 29.33
CA ALA A 82 -34.34 26.70 28.13
C ALA A 82 -33.46 25.46 28.31
N THR A 83 -33.25 24.69 27.24
CA THR A 83 -32.42 23.47 27.23
C THR A 83 -31.23 23.54 26.27
N PRO A 84 -30.47 24.66 26.21
CA PRO A 84 -29.43 24.85 25.20
C PRO A 84 -28.33 23.79 25.26
N HIS A 85 -28.01 23.26 26.44
CA HIS A 85 -26.97 22.23 26.57
C HIS A 85 -27.44 20.88 26.03
N ALA A 86 -28.67 20.45 26.38
CA ALA A 86 -29.24 19.21 25.85
C ALA A 86 -29.44 19.29 24.32
N ASP A 87 -29.90 20.44 23.82
CA ASP A 87 -30.09 20.67 22.38
C ASP A 87 -28.76 20.68 21.62
N ALA A 88 -27.71 21.28 22.18
CA ALA A 88 -26.37 21.26 21.61
C ALA A 88 -25.80 19.84 21.54
N LEU A 89 -26.02 19.01 22.56
CA LEU A 89 -25.63 17.60 22.54
C LEU A 89 -26.38 16.82 21.44
N GLY A 90 -27.69 17.07 21.29
CA GLY A 90 -28.51 16.56 20.19
C GLY A 90 -27.93 16.90 18.82
N LYS A 91 -27.60 18.18 18.60
CA LYS A 91 -26.99 18.66 17.36
C LYS A 91 -25.63 18.02 17.09
N ARG A 92 -24.80 17.83 18.12
CA ARG A 92 -23.49 17.16 17.99
C ARG A 92 -23.63 15.72 17.51
N LEU A 93 -24.58 14.96 18.04
CA LEU A 93 -24.83 13.59 17.58
C LEU A 93 -25.38 13.55 16.15
N ALA A 94 -26.29 14.46 15.81
CA ALA A 94 -26.82 14.57 14.46
C ALA A 94 -25.70 14.91 13.45
N GLN A 95 -24.82 15.85 13.79
CA GLN A 95 -23.66 16.19 12.96
C GLN A 95 -22.72 15.00 12.78
N ALA A 96 -22.38 14.29 13.86
CA ALA A 96 -21.50 13.12 13.77
C ALA A 96 -22.07 12.01 12.88
N LYS A 97 -23.40 11.83 12.86
CA LYS A 97 -24.07 10.90 11.93
C LYS A 97 -24.04 11.41 10.49
N ALA A 98 -24.25 12.71 10.28
CA ALA A 98 -24.19 13.32 8.95
C ALA A 98 -22.78 13.24 8.36
N ASP A 99 -21.75 13.48 9.17
CA ASP A 99 -20.34 13.41 8.76
C ASP A 99 -19.94 11.99 8.34
N GLU A 100 -20.31 10.97 9.14
CA GLU A 100 -20.06 9.56 8.79
C GLU A 100 -20.79 9.17 7.49
N ALA A 101 -22.03 9.59 7.32
CA ALA A 101 -22.80 9.33 6.10
C ALA A 101 -22.17 10.01 4.87
N ALA A 102 -21.77 11.27 5.01
CA ALA A 102 -21.11 12.02 3.93
C ALA A 102 -19.78 11.39 3.52
N LEU A 103 -18.96 10.97 4.49
CA LEU A 103 -17.69 10.28 4.23
C LEU A 103 -17.90 8.90 3.59
N THR A 104 -18.95 8.19 3.97
CA THR A 104 -19.32 6.91 3.35
C THR A 104 -19.70 7.09 1.88
N THR A 105 -20.48 8.13 1.56
CA THR A 105 -20.81 8.48 0.17
C THR A 105 -19.58 8.89 -0.62
N ALA A 106 -18.77 9.81 -0.09
CA ALA A 106 -17.53 10.25 -0.74
C ALA A 106 -16.58 9.08 -1.03
N ARG A 107 -16.48 8.12 -0.10
CA ARG A 107 -15.72 6.88 -0.31
C ARG A 107 -16.23 6.09 -1.51
N HIS A 108 -17.55 5.93 -1.64
CA HIS A 108 -18.13 5.23 -2.79
C HIS A 108 -17.86 5.95 -4.11
N ASP A 109 -17.97 7.29 -4.12
CA ASP A 109 -17.73 8.08 -5.32
C ASP A 109 -16.28 7.95 -5.79
N VAL A 110 -15.30 8.08 -4.88
CA VAL A 110 -13.88 7.89 -5.22
C VAL A 110 -13.57 6.46 -5.67
N ILE A 111 -14.23 5.45 -5.10
CA ILE A 111 -14.09 4.06 -5.58
C ILE A 111 -14.61 3.93 -7.03
N ASN A 112 -15.72 4.58 -7.36
CA ASN A 112 -16.26 4.57 -8.71
C ASN A 112 -15.34 5.29 -9.69
N ASP A 113 -14.79 6.45 -9.31
CA ASP A 113 -13.82 7.19 -10.12
C ASP A 113 -12.54 6.38 -10.34
N LEU A 114 -12.07 5.69 -9.31
CA LEU A 114 -10.91 4.82 -9.40
C LEU A 114 -11.16 3.61 -10.32
N GLN A 115 -12.38 3.06 -10.32
CA GLN A 115 -12.78 2.02 -11.26
C GLN A 115 -12.84 2.56 -12.69
N ALA A 116 -13.45 3.73 -12.90
CA ALA A 116 -13.52 4.37 -14.20
C ALA A 116 -12.12 4.69 -14.76
N ALA A 117 -11.22 5.23 -13.93
CA ALA A 117 -9.84 5.51 -14.31
C ALA A 117 -9.06 4.23 -14.66
N ARG A 118 -9.33 3.11 -13.98
CA ARG A 118 -8.76 1.79 -14.35
C ARG A 118 -9.28 1.28 -15.68
N ASP A 119 -10.57 1.46 -15.96
CA ASP A 119 -11.20 1.00 -17.20
C ASP A 119 -10.81 1.88 -18.40
N ALA A 120 -10.59 3.19 -18.16
CA ALA A 120 -10.06 4.13 -19.14
C ALA A 120 -8.56 3.94 -19.40
N LEU A 121 -7.84 3.25 -18.50
CA LEU A 121 -6.42 3.02 -18.67
C LEU A 121 -6.16 2.16 -19.90
N ASP A 122 -5.29 2.64 -20.79
CA ASP A 122 -4.86 1.83 -21.93
C ASP A 122 -4.05 0.63 -21.45
N ARG A 123 -4.71 -0.53 -21.42
CA ARG A 123 -4.09 -1.81 -21.03
C ARG A 123 -2.89 -2.14 -21.92
N ARG A 124 -2.82 -1.62 -23.16
CA ARG A 124 -1.68 -1.82 -24.06
C ARG A 124 -0.43 -1.04 -23.61
N ALA A 125 -0.59 0.15 -23.06
CA ALA A 125 0.52 0.94 -22.51
C ALA A 125 1.15 0.26 -21.29
N SER A 126 0.32 -0.31 -20.40
CA SER A 126 0.79 -1.09 -19.24
C SER A 126 1.51 -2.37 -19.66
N ALA A 127 0.98 -3.09 -20.65
CA ALA A 127 1.64 -4.28 -21.21
C ALA A 127 3.00 -3.93 -21.81
N LYS A 128 3.09 -2.84 -22.60
CA LYS A 128 4.36 -2.37 -23.18
C LYS A 128 5.42 -2.07 -22.12
N ARG A 129 5.01 -1.46 -20.99
CA ARG A 129 5.93 -1.18 -19.87
C ARG A 129 6.44 -2.47 -19.23
N ALA A 130 5.58 -3.47 -19.05
CA ALA A 130 5.97 -4.78 -18.55
C ALA A 130 6.97 -5.48 -19.49
N THR A 131 6.67 -5.52 -20.80
CA THR A 131 7.58 -6.09 -21.81
C THR A 131 8.92 -5.38 -21.83
N THR A 132 8.92 -4.04 -21.82
CA THR A 132 10.17 -3.25 -21.82
C THR A 132 11.02 -3.53 -20.58
N ALA A 133 10.38 -3.71 -19.42
CA ALA A 133 11.09 -4.05 -18.18
C ALA A 133 11.68 -5.47 -18.25
N ALA A 134 10.95 -6.44 -18.81
CA ALA A 134 11.44 -7.79 -19.03
C ALA A 134 12.63 -7.81 -20.01
N ASP A 135 12.56 -7.06 -21.11
CA ASP A 135 13.67 -6.93 -22.06
C ASP A 135 14.91 -6.30 -21.42
N ALA A 136 14.73 -5.27 -20.59
CA ALA A 136 15.82 -4.65 -19.86
C ALA A 136 16.49 -5.62 -18.88
N LEU A 137 15.69 -6.43 -18.17
CA LEU A 137 16.19 -7.49 -17.30
C LEU A 137 16.97 -8.54 -18.09
N ALA A 138 16.44 -9.01 -19.21
CA ALA A 138 17.12 -9.97 -20.08
C ALA A 138 18.46 -9.42 -20.61
N LYS A 139 18.51 -8.13 -20.95
CA LYS A 139 19.76 -7.46 -21.36
C LYS A 139 20.78 -7.39 -20.21
N ALA A 140 20.34 -7.02 -19.01
CA ALA A 140 21.20 -6.97 -17.82
C ALA A 140 21.75 -8.35 -17.45
N ALA A 141 20.91 -9.39 -17.53
CA ALA A 141 21.32 -10.78 -17.32
C ALA A 141 22.44 -11.21 -18.28
N ARG A 142 22.29 -10.93 -19.58
CA ARG A 142 23.33 -11.25 -20.58
C ARG A 142 24.64 -10.50 -20.32
N ALA A 143 24.56 -9.23 -19.93
CA ALA A 143 25.73 -8.45 -19.58
C ALA A 143 26.45 -9.01 -18.34
N LEU A 144 25.68 -9.46 -17.34
CA LEU A 144 26.23 -10.13 -16.15
C LEU A 144 26.92 -11.45 -16.53
N THR A 145 26.30 -12.26 -17.38
CA THR A 145 26.92 -13.49 -17.89
C THR A 145 28.27 -13.22 -18.54
N ALA A 146 28.34 -12.26 -19.46
CA ALA A 146 29.58 -11.91 -20.14
C ALA A 146 30.67 -11.45 -19.16
N ALA A 147 30.30 -10.64 -18.15
CA ALA A 147 31.24 -10.19 -17.13
C ALA A 147 31.76 -11.34 -16.24
N LEU A 148 30.91 -12.34 -15.94
CA LEU A 148 31.33 -13.53 -15.19
C LEU A 148 32.28 -14.41 -16.01
N ASP A 149 31.99 -14.61 -17.30
CA ASP A 149 32.87 -15.39 -18.18
C ASP A 149 34.24 -14.72 -18.32
N GLU A 150 34.28 -13.40 -18.51
CA GLU A 150 35.54 -12.63 -18.57
C GLU A 150 36.34 -12.73 -17.26
N ALA A 151 35.67 -12.65 -16.10
CA ALA A 151 36.32 -12.81 -14.80
C ALA A 151 36.88 -14.22 -14.58
N ALA A 152 36.14 -15.26 -15.00
CA ALA A 152 36.58 -16.66 -14.91
C ALA A 152 37.79 -16.91 -15.82
N GLU A 153 37.76 -16.40 -17.05
CA GLU A 153 38.87 -16.50 -17.99
C GLU A 153 40.11 -15.75 -17.49
N ALA A 154 39.94 -14.54 -16.96
CA ALA A 154 41.05 -13.76 -16.38
C ALA A 154 41.69 -14.46 -15.16
N THR A 155 40.86 -15.09 -14.31
CA THR A 155 41.35 -15.85 -13.15
C THR A 155 42.08 -17.11 -13.60
N ALA A 156 41.51 -17.88 -14.53
CA ALA A 156 42.14 -19.06 -15.09
C ALA A 156 43.48 -18.74 -15.77
N MET A 157 43.55 -17.60 -16.47
CA MET A 157 44.78 -17.07 -17.05
C MET A 157 45.80 -16.72 -15.97
N HIS A 158 45.39 -16.05 -14.89
CA HIS A 158 46.26 -15.72 -13.76
C HIS A 158 46.84 -16.98 -13.09
N ASP A 159 45.99 -17.98 -12.83
CA ASP A 159 46.39 -19.25 -12.22
C ASP A 159 47.38 -19.99 -13.11
N TRP A 160 47.13 -20.02 -14.42
CA TRP A 160 48.08 -20.62 -15.38
C TRP A 160 49.44 -19.91 -15.38
N ILE A 161 49.45 -18.56 -15.37
CA ILE A 161 50.69 -17.77 -15.32
C ILE A 161 51.47 -18.03 -14.02
N THR A 162 50.77 -18.25 -12.90
CA THR A 162 51.38 -18.47 -11.58
C THR A 162 51.73 -19.93 -11.29
N GLY A 163 51.57 -20.83 -12.26
CA GLY A 163 52.02 -22.23 -12.21
C GLY A 163 50.91 -23.25 -11.93
N GLY A 164 49.65 -22.83 -11.92
CA GLY A 164 48.47 -23.69 -11.91
C GLY A 164 48.05 -24.19 -13.30
N SER A 165 46.93 -24.91 -13.38
CA SER A 165 46.32 -25.34 -14.64
C SER A 165 45.35 -24.31 -15.18
N TYR A 166 45.33 -24.09 -16.50
CA TYR A 166 44.30 -23.27 -17.13
C TYR A 166 42.97 -24.02 -17.14
N ASP A 167 41.98 -23.51 -16.41
CA ASP A 167 40.62 -24.01 -16.42
C ASP A 167 39.62 -22.85 -16.50
N PRO A 168 39.03 -22.54 -17.66
CA PRO A 168 38.08 -21.44 -17.81
C PRO A 168 36.71 -21.74 -17.14
N SER A 169 36.53 -22.94 -16.57
CA SER A 169 35.37 -23.28 -15.74
C SER A 169 35.59 -23.05 -14.24
N THR A 170 36.73 -22.42 -13.88
CA THR A 170 37.11 -22.16 -12.49
C THR A 170 36.00 -21.40 -11.75
N ILE A 171 35.65 -21.91 -10.57
CA ILE A 171 34.62 -21.36 -9.69
C ILE A 171 35.08 -20.00 -9.19
N LEU A 172 34.33 -18.95 -9.53
CA LEU A 172 34.58 -17.60 -8.99
C LEU A 172 34.18 -17.53 -7.51
N ASP A 173 35.06 -16.97 -6.68
CA ASP A 173 34.70 -16.62 -5.30
C ASP A 173 33.76 -15.42 -5.31
N ALA A 174 32.53 -15.61 -4.81
CA ALA A 174 31.52 -14.57 -4.70
C ALA A 174 32.00 -13.31 -3.96
N ARG A 175 32.98 -13.45 -3.05
CA ARG A 175 33.57 -12.32 -2.31
C ARG A 175 34.49 -11.44 -3.16
N ALA A 176 35.13 -12.02 -4.19
CA ALA A 176 35.96 -11.28 -5.13
C ALA A 176 35.12 -10.47 -6.14
N LEU A 177 33.86 -10.88 -6.36
CA LEU A 177 32.94 -10.27 -7.32
C LEU A 177 32.11 -9.11 -6.72
N SER A 178 31.85 -9.13 -5.41
CA SER A 178 31.19 -8.01 -4.73
C SER A 178 31.54 -7.97 -3.23
N PRO A 179 32.09 -6.85 -2.72
CA PRO A 179 32.36 -6.67 -1.29
C PRO A 179 31.09 -6.70 -0.43
N GLU A 180 29.91 -6.41 -1.00
CA GLU A 180 28.63 -6.35 -0.27
C GLU A 180 28.05 -7.76 0.01
N ILE A 181 28.29 -8.72 -0.89
CA ILE A 181 27.90 -10.13 -0.73
C ILE A 181 28.73 -10.82 0.36
N ALA A 182 29.95 -10.34 0.61
CA ALA A 182 30.87 -10.89 1.60
C ALA A 182 30.42 -10.71 3.07
N SER A 183 29.36 -9.92 3.33
CA SER A 183 28.91 -9.60 4.69
C SER A 183 28.08 -10.69 5.37
N SER A 184 27.61 -11.72 4.65
CA SER A 184 26.84 -12.81 5.25
C SER A 184 27.55 -14.17 5.13
N SER A 185 28.01 -14.67 6.27
CA SER A 185 28.56 -16.03 6.52
C SER A 185 29.99 -16.35 6.04
N TYR A 186 30.69 -17.11 6.90
CA TYR A 186 32.13 -17.36 6.86
C TYR A 186 32.57 -18.40 5.82
N THR A 187 31.64 -19.11 5.18
CA THR A 187 31.90 -20.11 4.12
C THR A 187 31.86 -19.48 2.71
N PRO A 188 32.90 -19.65 1.87
CA PRO A 188 32.83 -19.31 0.45
C PRO A 188 31.65 -20.05 -0.19
N ILE A 189 30.75 -19.33 -0.87
CA ILE A 189 29.68 -19.95 -1.66
C ILE A 189 30.26 -20.13 -3.07
N PRO A 190 30.56 -21.37 -3.51
CA PRO A 190 31.00 -21.59 -4.87
C PRO A 190 29.84 -21.27 -5.83
N ILE A 191 29.99 -20.22 -6.62
CA ILE A 191 29.02 -19.87 -7.64
C ILE A 191 29.48 -20.47 -8.96
N ASN A 192 28.78 -21.52 -9.39
CA ASN A 192 28.94 -22.02 -10.75
C ASN A 192 28.22 -21.07 -11.71
N ALA A 193 28.97 -20.34 -12.55
CA ALA A 193 28.43 -19.38 -13.50
C ALA A 193 27.31 -20.00 -14.38
N HIS A 194 27.46 -21.26 -14.81
CA HIS A 194 26.45 -21.96 -15.60
C HIS A 194 25.14 -22.19 -14.83
N ARG A 195 25.17 -22.40 -13.51
CA ARG A 195 23.95 -22.56 -12.71
C ARG A 195 23.18 -21.26 -12.50
N LEU A 196 23.87 -20.11 -12.47
CA LEU A 196 23.22 -18.80 -12.47
C LEU A 196 22.61 -18.49 -13.84
N ILE A 197 23.32 -18.82 -14.92
CA ILE A 197 22.85 -18.66 -16.30
C ILE A 197 21.60 -19.50 -16.54
N ASP A 198 21.60 -20.78 -16.13
CA ASP A 198 20.44 -21.66 -16.25
C ASP A 198 19.27 -21.19 -15.38
N ALA A 199 19.50 -20.73 -14.14
CA ALA A 199 18.44 -20.22 -13.28
C ALA A 199 17.77 -18.96 -13.87
N VAL A 200 18.56 -18.05 -14.46
CA VAL A 200 18.04 -16.83 -15.10
C VAL A 200 17.32 -17.16 -16.41
N ALA A 201 17.85 -18.09 -17.22
CA ALA A 201 17.20 -18.56 -18.45
C ALA A 201 15.87 -19.28 -18.14
N HIS A 202 15.83 -20.13 -17.11
CA HIS A 202 14.65 -20.90 -16.75
C HIS A 202 13.53 -20.03 -16.14
N LEU A 203 13.89 -18.96 -15.41
CA LEU A 203 12.94 -17.96 -14.90
C LEU A 203 12.34 -17.11 -16.04
N THR A 204 13.16 -16.66 -16.99
CA THR A 204 12.66 -15.88 -18.15
C THR A 204 11.79 -16.70 -19.11
N ALA A 205 12.01 -18.01 -19.22
CA ALA A 205 11.19 -18.91 -20.03
C ALA A 205 9.82 -19.22 -19.38
N GLN A 206 9.73 -19.31 -18.05
CA GLN A 206 8.46 -19.55 -17.35
C GLN A 206 7.53 -18.32 -17.36
N GLU A 207 8.06 -17.10 -17.29
CA GLU A 207 7.24 -15.88 -17.37
C GLU A 207 6.65 -15.66 -18.77
N SER A 208 7.31 -16.18 -19.83
CA SER A 208 6.84 -16.09 -21.22
C SER A 208 5.72 -17.09 -21.56
N ALA A 209 5.53 -18.13 -20.75
CA ALA A 209 4.51 -19.17 -20.97
C ALA A 209 3.17 -18.89 -20.25
N HIS A 210 3.13 -17.86 -19.40
CA HIS A 210 1.96 -17.48 -18.60
C HIS A 210 1.44 -16.05 -18.85
N ALA A 211 2.01 -15.35 -19.84
CA ALA A 211 1.52 -14.08 -20.37
C ALA A 211 0.60 -14.31 -21.58
#